data_AF-A0A959DFG4-F1
#
_entry.id   AF-A0A959DFG4-F1
#
_cell.length_a   1.000
_cell.length_b   1.000
_cell.length_c   1.000
_cell.angle_alpha   90.00
_cell.angle_beta   90.00
_cell.angle_gamma   90.00
#
_symmetry.space_group_name_H-M   'P 1'
#
loop_
_entity.id
_entity.type
_entity.pdbx_description
1 polymer ?
#
loop_
_entity_poly.entity_id
_entity_poly.type
_entity_poly.pdbx_seq_one_letter_code
_entity_poly.pdbx_strand_id
1 'polypeptide(L)'
;MQDKTARARKIIQSNALFAAAGGAIPVPVLDVGAVTLVQLDMLKALCKLYGVDYSELQGKAIITALSGSLMARMSASVFKLVPVVGSLLGGLSMAAFSAANTYSLGKVFDFLLNKYGGLDNVDMEEIRQLFQEEFEKGKEFFEKNRQDRKD
;
A
#
# COMPACT_ATOMS: atom_id res chain seq x y z
N MET A 1 17.87 -4.52 16.76
CA MET A 1 17.49 -3.89 15.47
C MET A 1 16.94 -4.92 14.48
N GLN A 2 17.65 -6.03 14.20
CA GLN A 2 17.19 -7.08 13.27
C GLN A 2 15.81 -7.69 13.61
N ASP A 3 15.51 -7.86 14.90
CA ASP A 3 14.21 -8.39 15.36
C ASP A 3 13.03 -7.45 15.07
N LYS A 4 13.22 -6.12 15.17
CA LYS A 4 12.17 -5.14 14.83
C LYS A 4 11.84 -5.16 13.34
N THR A 5 12.86 -5.18 12.48
CA THR A 5 12.67 -5.24 11.02
C THR A 5 11.91 -6.51 10.58
N ALA A 6 12.24 -7.66 11.16
CA ALA A 6 11.54 -8.92 10.87
C ALA A 6 10.06 -8.87 11.32
N ARG A 7 9.78 -8.32 12.50
CA ARG A 7 8.41 -8.16 13.02
C ARG A 7 7.59 -7.17 12.20
N ALA A 8 8.19 -6.03 11.84
CA ALA A 8 7.55 -5.03 10.97
C ALA A 8 7.17 -5.65 9.63
N ARG A 9 8.10 -6.39 9.00
CA ARG A 9 7.83 -7.12 7.76
C ARG A 9 6.65 -8.09 7.88
N LYS A 10 6.55 -8.83 8.98
CA LYS A 10 5.43 -9.76 9.23
C LYS A 10 4.09 -9.02 9.34
N ILE A 11 4.06 -7.89 10.06
CA ILE A 11 2.86 -7.04 10.18
C ILE A 11 2.42 -6.55 8.79
N ILE A 12 3.36 -6.03 8.00
CA ILE A 12 3.11 -5.49 6.66
C ILE A 12 2.58 -6.58 5.72
N GLN A 13 3.24 -7.74 5.68
CA GLN A 13 2.84 -8.85 4.81
C GLN A 13 1.46 -9.40 5.15
N SER A 14 1.14 -9.53 6.45
CA SER A 14 -0.18 -9.99 6.88
C SER A 14 -1.29 -9.03 6.45
N ASN A 15 -1.09 -7.72 6.61
CA ASN A 15 -2.08 -6.72 6.23
C ASN A 15 -2.20 -6.59 4.71
N ALA A 16 -1.11 -6.70 3.96
CA ALA A 16 -1.17 -6.78 2.50
C ALA A 16 -2.00 -7.98 2.02
N LEU A 17 -1.88 -9.14 2.68
CA LEU A 17 -2.71 -10.31 2.39
C LEU A 17 -4.19 -10.07 2.72
N PHE A 18 -4.49 -9.45 3.86
CA PHE A 18 -5.87 -9.07 4.21
C PHE A 18 -6.46 -8.06 3.22
N ALA A 19 -5.67 -7.09 2.77
CA ALA A 19 -6.09 -6.13 1.75
C ALA A 19 -6.35 -6.80 0.39
N ALA A 20 -5.53 -7.80 0.03
CA ALA A 20 -5.76 -8.61 -1.17
C ALA A 20 -7.09 -9.37 -1.10
N ALA A 21 -7.42 -9.92 0.07
CA ALA A 21 -8.68 -10.62 0.32
C ALA A 21 -9.89 -9.66 0.32
N GLY A 22 -9.74 -8.47 0.91
CA GLY A 22 -10.75 -7.41 0.88
C GLY A 22 -11.08 -6.97 -0.54
N GLY A 23 -10.04 -6.75 -1.37
CA GLY A 23 -10.17 -6.38 -2.79
C GLY A 23 -10.73 -7.48 -3.70
N ALA A 24 -11.02 -8.67 -3.16
CA ALA A 24 -11.74 -9.74 -3.87
C ALA A 24 -13.26 -9.70 -3.64
N ILE A 25 -13.75 -8.84 -2.72
CA ILE A 25 -15.17 -8.69 -2.43
C ILE A 25 -15.78 -7.66 -3.40
N PRO A 26 -16.79 -8.01 -4.21
CA PRO A 26 -17.34 -7.13 -5.24
C PRO A 26 -18.31 -6.09 -4.67
N VAL A 27 -17.87 -5.25 -3.73
CA VAL A 27 -18.63 -4.11 -3.20
C VAL A 27 -17.75 -2.84 -3.18
N PRO A 28 -17.82 -1.98 -4.21
CA PRO A 28 -16.85 -0.89 -4.44
C PRO A 28 -16.66 0.11 -3.28
N VAL A 29 -17.71 0.39 -2.49
CA VAL A 29 -17.66 1.39 -1.39
C VAL A 29 -17.20 0.75 -0.07
N LEU A 30 -17.59 -0.50 0.18
CA LEU A 30 -17.10 -1.24 1.35
C LEU A 30 -15.62 -1.59 1.20
N ASP A 31 -15.13 -1.77 -0.03
CA ASP A 31 -13.76 -2.17 -0.32
C ASP A 31 -12.74 -1.08 0.07
N VAL A 32 -12.97 0.19 -0.30
CA VAL A 32 -12.04 1.30 0.03
C VAL A 32 -11.98 1.57 1.53
N GLY A 33 -13.14 1.59 2.20
CA GLY A 33 -13.22 1.78 3.65
C GLY A 33 -12.54 0.63 4.40
N ALA A 34 -12.83 -0.62 4.02
CA ALA A 34 -12.24 -1.80 4.64
C ALA A 34 -10.72 -1.84 4.45
N VAL A 35 -10.21 -1.57 3.25
CA VAL A 35 -8.77 -1.52 2.98
C VAL A 35 -8.10 -0.40 3.79
N THR A 36 -8.75 0.76 3.93
CA THR A 36 -8.22 1.85 4.75
C THR A 36 -8.13 1.44 6.22
N LEU A 37 -9.13 0.70 6.75
CA LEU A 37 -9.07 0.18 8.12
C LEU A 37 -7.92 -0.81 8.31
N VAL A 38 -7.68 -1.71 7.35
CA VAL A 38 -6.53 -2.62 7.34
C VAL A 38 -5.22 -1.83 7.38
N GLN A 39 -5.10 -0.77 6.58
CA GLN A 39 -3.90 0.08 6.53
C GLN A 39 -3.69 0.85 7.84
N LEU A 40 -4.76 1.32 8.49
CA LEU A 40 -4.69 2.00 9.79
C LEU A 40 -4.35 1.05 10.94
N ASP A 41 -4.89 -0.17 10.94
CA ASP A 41 -4.53 -1.20 11.92
C ASP A 41 -3.06 -1.63 11.78
N MET A 42 -2.59 -1.80 10.53
CA MET A 42 -1.18 -2.00 10.22
C MET A 42 -0.31 -0.89 10.81
N LEU A 43 -0.67 0.38 10.57
CA LEU A 43 0.07 1.52 11.13
C LEU A 43 0.10 1.48 12.66
N LYS A 44 -1.05 1.23 13.29
CA LYS A 44 -1.15 1.13 14.76
C LYS A 44 -0.24 0.03 15.32
N ALA A 45 -0.20 -1.12 14.67
CA ALA A 45 0.70 -2.22 15.04
C ALA A 45 2.18 -1.85 14.87
N LEU A 46 2.53 -1.13 13.80
CA LEU A 46 3.89 -0.62 13.59
C LEU A 46 4.27 0.43 14.65
N CYS A 47 3.42 1.42 14.93
CA CYS A 47 3.64 2.41 16.00
C CYS A 47 3.92 1.73 17.34
N LYS A 48 3.11 0.71 17.70
CA LYS A 48 3.33 -0.10 18.92
C LYS A 48 4.67 -0.84 18.91
N LEU A 49 5.09 -1.39 17.78
CA LEU A 49 6.38 -2.07 17.64
C LEU A 49 7.57 -1.11 17.80
N TYR A 50 7.44 0.11 17.28
CA TYR A 50 8.48 1.13 17.35
C TYR A 50 8.49 1.91 18.66
N GLY A 51 7.39 1.89 19.43
CA GLY A 51 7.24 2.64 20.67
C GLY A 51 6.88 4.11 20.43
N VAL A 52 6.15 4.37 19.34
CA VAL A 52 5.75 5.71 18.88
C VAL A 52 4.24 5.88 19.07
N ASP A 53 3.80 7.08 19.42
CA ASP A 53 2.38 7.38 19.58
C ASP A 53 1.63 7.29 18.24
N TYR A 54 0.50 6.60 18.27
CA TYR A 54 -0.35 6.44 17.10
C TYR A 54 -1.22 7.68 16.87
N SER A 55 -1.17 8.22 15.65
CA SER A 55 -2.06 9.29 15.20
C SER A 55 -2.86 8.85 13.98
N GLU A 56 -4.15 8.62 14.18
CA GLU A 56 -5.07 8.25 13.10
C GLU A 56 -5.13 9.34 12.02
N LEU A 57 -5.13 10.61 12.43
CA LEU A 57 -5.20 11.75 11.51
C LEU A 57 -3.99 11.79 10.57
N GLN A 58 -2.78 11.68 11.12
CA GLN A 58 -1.54 11.69 10.32
C GLN A 58 -1.45 10.44 9.44
N GLY A 59 -1.81 9.28 9.98
CA GLY A 59 -1.89 8.03 9.23
C GLY A 59 -2.81 8.15 8.01
N LYS A 60 -4.04 8.63 8.21
CA LYS A 60 -5.01 8.88 7.12
C LYS A 60 -4.49 9.89 6.12
N ALA A 61 -3.83 10.96 6.57
CA ALA A 61 -3.26 11.97 5.68
C ALA A 61 -2.21 11.36 4.74
N ILE A 62 -1.29 10.55 5.27
CA ILE A 62 -0.26 9.85 4.47
C ILE A 62 -0.90 8.84 3.51
N ILE A 63 -1.82 8.00 4.00
CA ILE A 63 -2.55 7.04 3.16
C ILE A 63 -3.22 7.74 1.98
N THR A 64 -3.96 8.81 2.27
CA THR A 64 -4.72 9.57 1.27
C THR A 64 -3.79 10.27 0.28
N ALA A 65 -2.70 10.88 0.76
CA ALA A 65 -1.74 11.57 -0.10
C ALA A 65 -1.06 10.61 -1.09
N LEU A 66 -0.60 9.45 -0.61
CA LEU A 66 0.10 8.47 -1.45
C LEU A 66 -0.86 7.69 -2.34
N SER A 67 -1.89 7.06 -1.77
CA SER A 67 -2.87 6.26 -2.54
C SER A 67 -3.70 7.13 -3.48
N GLY A 68 -4.07 8.35 -3.06
CA GLY A 68 -4.79 9.29 -3.91
C GLY A 68 -3.94 9.76 -5.09
N SER A 69 -2.64 10.01 -4.88
CA SER A 69 -1.72 10.36 -5.98
C SER A 69 -1.54 9.22 -6.98
N LEU A 70 -1.47 7.98 -6.49
CA LEU A 70 -1.41 6.77 -7.32
C LEU A 70 -2.68 6.65 -8.16
N MET A 71 -3.86 6.72 -7.53
CA MET A 71 -5.14 6.66 -8.23
C MET A 71 -5.31 7.79 -9.26
N ALA A 72 -4.89 9.02 -8.93
CA ALA A 72 -4.93 10.15 -9.85
C ALA A 72 -4.07 9.91 -11.11
N ARG A 73 -2.85 9.40 -10.95
CA ARG A 73 -1.96 9.02 -12.06
C ARG A 73 -2.59 7.94 -12.94
N MET A 74 -3.24 6.95 -12.33
CA MET A 74 -3.94 5.90 -13.06
C MET A 74 -5.16 6.43 -13.80
N SER A 75 -5.92 7.33 -13.19
CA SER A 75 -7.10 7.93 -13.83
C SER A 75 -6.72 8.77 -15.06
N ALA A 76 -5.58 9.47 -15.04
CA ALA A 76 -5.04 10.16 -16.20
C ALA A 76 -4.69 9.21 -17.37
N SER A 77 -4.38 7.94 -17.08
CA SER A 77 -4.16 6.89 -18.09
C SER A 77 -5.47 6.19 -18.54
N VAL A 78 -6.55 6.23 -17.74
CA VAL A 78 -7.80 5.49 -17.96
C VAL A 78 -8.88 6.30 -18.71
N PHE A 79 -8.85 7.64 -18.65
CA PHE A 79 -9.88 8.49 -19.29
C PHE A 79 -9.94 8.45 -20.82
N LYS A 80 -9.10 7.64 -21.50
CA LYS A 80 -9.15 7.56 -22.95
C LYS A 80 -10.00 6.42 -23.52
N LEU A 81 -10.29 5.32 -22.81
CA LEU A 81 -10.91 4.17 -23.48
C LEU A 81 -11.70 3.25 -22.52
N VAL A 82 -13.02 3.22 -22.72
CA VAL A 82 -13.90 2.03 -22.63
C VAL A 82 -14.22 1.44 -21.23
N PRO A 83 -15.51 1.21 -20.90
CA PRO A 83 -15.96 0.48 -19.71
C PRO A 83 -15.71 -1.03 -19.87
N VAL A 84 -14.46 -1.47 -19.69
CA VAL A 84 -14.12 -2.90 -19.49
C VAL A 84 -13.26 -2.99 -18.25
N VAL A 85 -13.87 -3.50 -17.19
CA VAL A 85 -13.35 -3.63 -15.81
C VAL A 85 -12.10 -4.56 -15.72
N GLY A 86 -11.65 -5.16 -16.83
CA GLY A 86 -10.61 -6.19 -16.85
C GLY A 86 -9.17 -5.73 -17.10
N SER A 87 -8.93 -4.49 -17.57
CA SER A 87 -7.61 -4.04 -18.05
C SER A 87 -6.97 -2.91 -17.23
N LEU A 88 -7.65 -2.43 -16.18
CA LEU A 88 -7.47 -1.07 -15.65
C LEU A 88 -6.11 -0.74 -15.03
N LEU A 89 -5.25 -1.72 -14.72
CA LEU A 89 -4.04 -1.50 -13.93
C LEU A 89 -2.77 -2.03 -14.61
N GLY A 90 -2.72 -2.06 -15.95
CA GLY A 90 -1.54 -2.54 -16.67
C GLY A 90 -1.21 -4.02 -16.44
N GLY A 91 -2.22 -4.85 -16.15
CA GLY A 91 -2.05 -6.31 -15.95
C GLY A 91 -2.17 -6.79 -14.50
N LEU A 92 -2.17 -5.88 -13.50
CA LEU A 92 -2.45 -6.24 -12.10
C LEU A 92 -3.95 -6.45 -11.86
N SER A 93 -4.30 -7.51 -11.13
CA SER A 93 -5.66 -7.69 -10.60
C SER A 93 -5.93 -6.72 -9.44
N MET A 94 -7.21 -6.49 -9.14
CA MET A 94 -7.60 -5.65 -7.99
C MET A 94 -7.00 -6.14 -6.67
N ALA A 95 -6.98 -7.47 -6.45
CA ALA A 95 -6.35 -8.08 -5.28
C ALA A 95 -4.84 -7.83 -5.24
N ALA A 96 -4.13 -7.99 -6.37
CA ALA A 96 -2.68 -7.75 -6.43
C ALA A 96 -2.35 -6.27 -6.24
N PHE A 97 -3.16 -5.38 -6.81
CA PHE A 97 -3.03 -3.94 -6.61
C PHE A 97 -3.24 -3.54 -5.15
N SER A 98 -4.31 -4.04 -4.52
CA SER A 98 -4.60 -3.77 -3.11
C SER A 98 -3.48 -4.26 -2.19
N ALA A 99 -2.94 -5.45 -2.47
CA ALA A 99 -1.79 -6.00 -1.79
C ALA A 99 -0.54 -5.12 -1.94
N ALA A 100 -0.22 -4.72 -3.18
CA ALA A 100 0.94 -3.90 -3.49
C ALA A 100 0.85 -2.52 -2.84
N ASN A 101 -0.30 -1.83 -2.97
CA ASN A 101 -0.52 -0.53 -2.33
C ASN A 101 -0.35 -0.60 -0.81
N THR A 102 -0.97 -1.60 -0.17
CA THR A 102 -0.91 -1.78 1.29
C THR A 102 0.51 -2.12 1.74
N TYR A 103 1.22 -2.97 1.00
CA TYR A 103 2.62 -3.30 1.29
C TYR A 103 3.50 -2.05 1.19
N SER A 104 3.39 -1.26 0.11
CA SER A 104 4.17 -0.03 -0.08
C SER A 104 3.90 1.02 0.99
N LEU A 105 2.65 1.20 1.41
CA LEU A 105 2.32 2.04 2.57
C LEU A 105 2.99 1.53 3.85
N GLY A 106 2.96 0.22 4.07
CA GLY A 106 3.63 -0.39 5.21
C GLY A 106 5.14 -0.14 5.22
N LYS A 107 5.79 -0.17 4.05
CA LYS A 107 7.20 0.17 3.87
C LYS A 107 7.50 1.63 4.15
N VAL A 108 6.63 2.55 3.73
CA VAL A 108 6.73 3.97 4.08
C VAL A 108 6.60 4.17 5.59
N PHE A 109 5.61 3.54 6.25
CA PHE A 109 5.46 3.69 7.69
C PHE A 109 6.62 3.09 8.48
N ASP A 110 7.11 1.92 8.08
CA ASP A 110 8.31 1.31 8.65
C ASP A 110 9.52 2.24 8.54
N PHE A 111 9.70 2.84 7.36
CA PHE A 111 10.74 3.83 7.12
C PHE A 111 10.58 5.07 8.00
N LEU A 112 9.37 5.64 8.06
CA LEU A 112 9.09 6.84 8.86
C LEU A 112 9.35 6.63 10.34
N LEU A 113 8.82 5.53 10.91
CA LEU A 113 8.98 5.21 12.32
C LEU A 113 10.43 4.88 12.69
N ASN A 114 11.20 4.33 11.76
CA ASN A 114 12.61 4.01 11.98
C ASN A 114 13.52 5.24 11.82
N LYS A 115 13.30 6.06 10.78
CA LYS A 115 14.14 7.22 10.44
C LYS A 115 13.78 8.47 11.24
N TYR A 116 12.49 8.79 11.33
CA TYR A 116 11.99 10.02 11.95
C TYR A 116 11.47 9.81 13.37
N GLY A 117 11.26 8.57 13.80
CA GLY A 117 10.70 8.26 15.12
C GLY A 117 9.22 8.66 15.27
N GLY A 118 8.55 8.92 14.16
CA GLY A 118 7.24 9.58 14.12
C GLY A 118 6.65 9.64 12.71
N LEU A 119 5.50 10.28 12.59
CA LEU A 119 4.83 10.59 11.31
C LEU A 119 4.83 12.10 11.00
N ASP A 120 5.50 12.88 11.83
CA ASP A 120 5.65 14.33 11.75
C ASP A 120 7.01 14.72 11.16
N ASN A 121 7.11 15.97 10.67
CA ASN A 121 8.34 16.52 10.08
C ASN A 121 8.96 15.65 8.96
N VAL A 122 8.10 14.95 8.23
CA VAL A 122 8.50 14.00 7.17
C VAL A 122 8.80 14.72 5.87
N ASP A 123 9.80 14.22 5.14
CA ASP A 123 10.06 14.65 3.77
C ASP A 123 9.04 14.00 2.83
N MET A 124 8.12 14.84 2.34
CA MET A 124 7.02 14.44 1.47
C MET A 124 7.48 13.99 0.07
N GLU A 125 8.65 14.41 -0.39
CA GLU A 125 9.20 13.95 -1.66
C GLU A 125 9.85 12.58 -1.49
N GLU A 126 10.63 12.39 -0.42
CA GLU A 126 11.28 11.12 -0.11
C GLU A 126 10.27 9.99 0.07
N ILE A 127 9.21 10.19 0.87
CA ILE A 127 8.22 9.13 1.08
C ILE A 127 7.40 8.83 -0.18
N ARG A 128 7.24 9.79 -1.10
CA ARG A 128 6.59 9.55 -2.40
C ARG A 128 7.47 8.71 -3.31
N GLN A 129 8.77 9.00 -3.35
CA GLN A 129 9.74 8.22 -4.11
C GLN A 129 9.81 6.79 -3.58
N LEU A 130 9.96 6.62 -2.26
CA LEU A 130 9.96 5.30 -1.62
C LEU A 130 8.67 4.53 -1.89
N PHE A 131 7.51 5.20 -1.76
CA PHE A 131 6.21 4.58 -2.05
C PHE A 131 6.14 4.06 -3.50
N GLN A 132 6.54 4.91 -4.46
CA GLN A 132 6.51 4.57 -5.89
C GLN A 132 7.45 3.40 -6.19
N GLU A 133 8.67 3.43 -5.65
CA GLU A 133 9.66 2.38 -5.84
C GLU A 133 9.16 1.02 -5.31
N GLU A 134 8.63 0.99 -4.09
CA GLU A 134 8.11 -0.26 -3.51
C GLU A 134 6.85 -0.75 -4.24
N PHE A 135 6.01 0.17 -4.73
CA PHE A 135 4.83 -0.20 -5.53
C PHE A 135 5.23 -0.79 -6.88
N GLU A 136 6.20 -0.19 -7.57
CA GLU A 136 6.73 -0.71 -8.85
C GLU A 136 7.40 -2.06 -8.68
N LYS A 137 8.23 -2.26 -7.64
CA LYS A 137 8.78 -3.59 -7.30
C LYS A 137 7.69 -4.63 -7.10
N GLY A 138 6.62 -4.26 -6.39
CA GLY A 138 5.45 -5.12 -6.19
C GLY A 138 4.79 -5.48 -7.52
N LYS A 139 4.56 -4.49 -8.39
CA LYS A 139 3.99 -4.69 -9.72
C LYS A 139 4.83 -5.65 -10.57
N GLU A 140 6.12 -5.39 -10.71
CA GLU A 140 7.03 -6.23 -11.52
C GLU A 140 7.07 -7.68 -11.04
N PHE A 141 7.08 -7.89 -9.72
CA PHE A 141 7.05 -9.23 -9.15
C PHE A 141 5.82 -10.01 -9.62
N PHE A 142 4.63 -9.40 -9.62
CA PHE A 142 3.42 -10.06 -10.08
C PHE A 142 3.35 -10.24 -11.60
N GLU A 143 3.89 -9.31 -12.38
CA GLU A 143 3.98 -9.42 -13.84
C GLU A 143 4.88 -10.59 -14.26
N LYS A 144 6.09 -10.70 -13.70
CA LYS A 144 7.03 -11.80 -13.98
C LYS A 144 6.44 -13.17 -13.64
N ASN A 145 5.88 -13.32 -12.44
CA ASN A 145 5.24 -14.57 -12.01
C ASN A 145 3.97 -14.96 -12.79
N ARG A 146 3.35 -14.03 -13.53
CA ARG A 146 2.22 -14.32 -14.43
C ARG A 146 2.70 -14.84 -15.78
N GLN A 147 3.87 -14.40 -16.23
CA GLN A 147 4.49 -14.79 -17.49
C GLN A 147 5.03 -16.23 -17.42
N ASP A 148 5.71 -16.57 -16.32
CA ASP A 148 6.23 -17.94 -16.04
C ASP A 148 5.14 -19.02 -15.89
N ARG A 149 3.86 -18.64 -15.75
CA ARG A 149 2.72 -19.59 -15.68
C ARG A 149 1.98 -19.78 -17.00
N LYS A 150 2.43 -19.12 -18.06
CA LYS A 150 1.86 -19.22 -19.41
C LYS A 150 2.76 -19.97 -20.41
N ASP A 151 3.97 -20.33 -20.00
CA ASP A 151 4.91 -21.19 -20.72
C ASP A 151 4.91 -22.62 -20.14
#